data_AF-A0A7J4NMI8-F1
#
_entry.id   AF-A0A7J4NMI8-F1
#
_cell.length_a   1.000
_cell.length_b   1.000
_cell.length_c   1.000
_cell.angle_alpha   90.00
_cell.angle_beta   90.00
_cell.angle_gamma   90.00
#
_symmetry.space_group_name_H-M   'P 1'
#
loop_
_entity.id
_entity.type
_entity.pdbx_description
1 polymer ?
#
loop_
_entity_poly.entity_id
_entity_poly.type
_entity_poly.pdbx_seq_one_letter_code
_entity_poly.pdbx_strand_id
1 'polypeptide(L)'
;MEQGQGDVSWSEIATKVKIIGTVVTLLIGAELFYRWITHPDDSFSVYQEIIAWIWFHLHTIIFGADTVTLTTSETGLRTVLDFNYHSNLVGSDIPLLGVTDECVGIHEIAFVSFMIWMTPGISRQLKLRGIAAMSLILSILNIARLLILYPLAVNGCSDSAGQYGCWSPMWNFHQFMQDSGFMLLILIGWTTWYLIVGGPAKTRDIRNISNLITLPKKFKQRQPLPQWSIVVLLAAAVIATSAVYTLGFDSEAEKERLEAEGCEGIVTAICAEEIREWDNISGKAWRTLLVSGVVSTIAITKVEWDSTSDEEE
;
A
#
# COMPACT_ATOMS: atom_id res chain seq x y z
N MET A 1 22.00 49.27 -9.08
CA MET A 1 20.71 48.63 -9.36
C MET A 1 20.07 48.33 -8.03
N GLU A 2 19.20 49.23 -7.57
CA GLU A 2 18.39 49.03 -6.37
C GLU A 2 17.39 47.90 -6.67
N GLN A 3 17.42 46.83 -5.88
CA GLN A 3 16.37 45.81 -5.89
C GLN A 3 15.11 46.42 -5.30
N GLY A 4 14.01 46.38 -6.04
CA GLY A 4 12.70 46.79 -5.55
C GLY A 4 12.25 45.89 -4.40
N GLN A 5 11.58 46.48 -3.40
CA GLN A 5 10.90 45.75 -2.31
C GLN A 5 9.86 44.80 -2.91
N GLY A 6 10.25 43.56 -3.20
CA GLY A 6 9.39 42.56 -3.85
C GLY A 6 10.15 41.56 -4.73
N ASP A 7 11.39 41.85 -5.12
CA ASP A 7 12.16 40.96 -6.00
C ASP A 7 12.75 39.78 -5.21
N VAL A 8 12.13 38.60 -5.38
CA VAL A 8 12.65 37.34 -4.86
C VAL A 8 14.00 37.05 -5.52
N SER A 9 15.06 36.91 -4.71
CA SER A 9 16.41 36.68 -5.25
C SER A 9 16.52 35.34 -5.97
N TRP A 10 17.33 35.27 -7.03
CA TRP A 10 17.59 34.03 -7.77
C TRP A 10 18.12 32.90 -6.87
N SER A 11 18.87 33.24 -5.81
CA SER A 11 19.32 32.28 -4.80
C SER A 11 18.18 31.73 -3.95
N GLU A 12 17.18 32.55 -3.61
CA GLU A 12 15.97 32.11 -2.90
C GLU A 12 15.10 31.21 -3.79
N ILE A 13 14.92 31.56 -5.07
CA ILE A 13 14.23 30.72 -6.05
C ILE A 13 14.95 29.38 -6.20
N ALA A 14 16.27 29.38 -6.40
CA ALA A 14 17.08 28.16 -6.51
C ALA A 14 16.96 27.28 -5.25
N THR A 15 16.92 27.88 -4.07
CA THR A 15 16.73 27.15 -2.80
C THR A 15 15.35 26.51 -2.73
N LYS A 16 14.28 27.23 -3.08
CA LYS A 16 12.91 26.70 -3.10
C LYS A 16 12.75 25.57 -4.12
N VAL A 17 13.29 25.74 -5.33
CA VAL A 17 13.30 24.70 -6.37
C VAL A 17 14.05 23.46 -5.90
N LYS A 18 15.19 23.62 -5.23
CA LYS A 18 15.97 22.50 -4.69
C LYS A 18 15.20 21.72 -3.62
N ILE A 19 14.50 22.43 -2.72
CA ILE A 19 13.64 21.80 -1.70
C ILE A 19 12.51 21.01 -2.37
N ILE A 20 11.77 21.63 -3.28
CA ILE A 20 10.67 20.98 -4.02
C ILE A 20 11.19 19.77 -4.78
N GLY A 21 12.28 19.91 -5.53
CA GLY A 21 12.89 18.81 -6.29
C GLY A 21 13.33 17.65 -5.40
N THR A 22 13.81 17.93 -4.18
CA THR A 22 14.17 16.89 -3.21
C THR A 22 12.93 16.14 -2.71
N VAL A 23 11.85 16.86 -2.38
CA VAL A 23 10.57 16.23 -1.98
C VAL A 23 10.02 15.35 -3.10
N VAL A 24 10.02 15.84 -4.34
CA VAL A 24 9.57 15.07 -5.51
C VAL A 24 10.43 13.82 -5.71
N THR A 25 11.75 13.94 -5.63
CA THR A 25 12.67 12.80 -5.76
C THR A 25 12.41 11.75 -4.68
N LEU A 26 12.15 12.19 -3.44
CA LEU A 26 11.82 11.33 -2.33
C LEU A 26 10.47 10.63 -2.51
N LEU A 27 9.47 11.32 -3.05
CA LEU A 27 8.18 10.72 -3.41
C LEU A 27 8.32 9.67 -4.51
N ILE A 28 9.10 9.95 -5.55
CA ILE A 28 9.41 8.96 -6.61
C ILE A 28 10.13 7.75 -6.02
N GLY A 29 11.12 7.98 -5.14
CA GLY A 29 11.81 6.90 -4.45
C GLY A 29 10.88 6.06 -3.58
N ALA A 30 9.95 6.69 -2.87
CA ALA A 30 8.94 6.00 -2.07
C ALA A 30 7.98 5.18 -2.94
N GLU A 31 7.57 5.69 -4.09
CA GLU A 31 6.72 4.97 -5.06
C GLU A 31 7.45 3.76 -5.66
N LEU A 32 8.70 3.92 -6.08
CA LEU A 32 9.51 2.81 -6.59
C LEU A 32 9.73 1.74 -5.52
N PHE A 33 9.96 2.16 -4.27
CA PHE A 33 10.09 1.25 -3.14
C PHE A 33 8.78 0.53 -2.81
N TYR A 34 7.65 1.25 -2.84
CA TYR A 34 6.32 0.67 -2.68
C TYR A 34 6.08 -0.41 -3.74
N ARG A 35 6.24 -0.07 -5.03
CA ARG A 35 6.11 -1.01 -6.15
C ARG A 35 7.04 -2.22 -6.01
N TRP A 36 8.25 -2.01 -5.52
CA TRP A 36 9.19 -3.11 -5.32
C TRP A 36 8.73 -4.07 -4.21
N ILE A 37 8.13 -3.57 -3.13
CA ILE A 37 7.56 -4.39 -2.05
C ILE A 37 6.25 -5.06 -2.47
N THR A 38 5.45 -4.42 -3.30
CA THR A 38 4.10 -4.89 -3.64
C THR A 38 4.05 -5.80 -4.85
N HIS A 39 5.05 -5.73 -5.74
CA HIS A 39 5.31 -6.75 -6.74
C HIS A 39 5.97 -7.93 -6.01
N PRO A 40 5.58 -9.21 -6.19
CA PRO A 40 4.55 -9.73 -7.04
C PRO A 40 3.17 -9.74 -6.37
N ASP A 41 2.13 -9.96 -7.16
CA ASP A 41 0.74 -10.00 -6.70
C ASP A 41 0.63 -10.86 -5.42
N ASP A 42 -0.12 -10.38 -4.42
CA ASP A 42 -0.33 -11.06 -3.13
C ASP A 42 0.85 -10.97 -2.13
N SER A 43 1.71 -9.96 -2.28
CA SER A 43 2.73 -9.57 -1.29
C SER A 43 2.14 -9.23 0.10
N PHE A 44 0.86 -8.83 0.14
CA PHE A 44 0.10 -8.53 1.35
C PHE A 44 -1.11 -9.47 1.55
N SER A 45 -0.97 -10.75 1.17
CA SER A 45 -2.07 -11.73 1.16
C SER A 45 -2.88 -11.78 2.45
N VAL A 46 -2.23 -11.75 3.63
CA VAL A 46 -2.93 -11.77 4.91
C VAL A 46 -3.84 -10.54 5.10
N TYR A 47 -3.38 -9.36 4.70
CA TYR A 47 -4.17 -8.14 4.81
C TYR A 47 -5.31 -8.12 3.77
N GLN A 48 -5.04 -8.62 2.57
CA GLN A 48 -6.05 -8.81 1.52
C GLN A 48 -7.15 -9.78 1.97
N GLU A 49 -6.80 -10.93 2.53
CA GLU A 49 -7.75 -11.91 3.08
C GLU A 49 -8.60 -11.33 4.21
N ILE A 50 -7.99 -10.60 5.15
CA ILE A 50 -8.73 -9.95 6.24
C ILE A 50 -9.76 -8.95 5.68
N ILE A 51 -9.37 -8.17 4.67
CA ILE A 51 -10.25 -7.16 4.09
C ILE A 51 -11.35 -7.79 3.24
N ALA A 52 -11.04 -8.85 2.49
CA ALA A 52 -12.03 -9.67 1.79
C ALA A 52 -13.04 -10.28 2.76
N TRP A 53 -12.57 -10.80 3.90
CA TRP A 53 -13.41 -11.35 4.97
C TRP A 53 -14.32 -10.27 5.56
N ILE A 54 -13.78 -9.09 5.92
CA ILE A 54 -14.57 -7.96 6.42
C ILE A 54 -15.63 -7.56 5.40
N TRP A 55 -15.25 -7.43 4.12
CA TRP A 55 -16.14 -7.04 3.05
C TRP A 55 -17.28 -8.06 2.87
N PHE A 56 -16.96 -9.35 2.78
CA PHE A 56 -17.93 -10.43 2.65
C PHE A 56 -18.96 -10.42 3.80
N HIS A 57 -18.49 -10.31 5.05
CA HIS A 57 -19.37 -10.31 6.21
C HIS A 57 -20.25 -9.06 6.30
N LEU A 58 -19.69 -7.87 6.04
CA LEU A 58 -20.48 -6.64 6.01
C LEU A 58 -21.51 -6.66 4.88
N HIS A 59 -21.12 -7.15 3.70
CA HIS A 59 -22.03 -7.33 2.57
C HIS A 59 -23.19 -8.26 2.93
N THR A 60 -22.88 -9.42 3.50
CA THR A 60 -23.86 -10.41 3.97
C THR A 60 -24.84 -9.80 4.99
N ILE A 61 -24.35 -8.99 5.93
CA ILE A 61 -25.20 -8.33 6.94
C ILE A 61 -26.13 -7.28 6.31
N ILE A 62 -25.62 -6.52 5.33
CA ILE A 62 -26.36 -5.37 4.76
C ILE A 62 -27.33 -5.81 3.66
N PHE A 63 -26.90 -6.71 2.77
CA PHE A 63 -27.63 -7.08 1.54
C PHE A 63 -28.17 -8.52 1.55
N GLY A 64 -27.74 -9.35 2.49
CA GLY A 64 -28.17 -10.74 2.65
C GLY A 64 -27.13 -11.77 2.20
N ALA A 65 -27.13 -12.94 2.84
CA ALA A 65 -26.13 -13.99 2.62
C ALA A 65 -26.14 -14.58 1.20
N ASP A 66 -27.30 -14.57 0.54
CA ASP A 66 -27.45 -15.17 -0.78
C ASP A 66 -26.88 -14.28 -1.90
N THR A 67 -26.51 -13.03 -1.61
CA THR A 67 -26.14 -12.03 -2.63
C THR A 67 -24.65 -12.00 -2.99
N VAL A 68 -23.83 -12.79 -2.31
CA VAL A 68 -22.38 -12.80 -2.51
C VAL A 68 -21.79 -14.16 -2.23
N THR A 69 -20.82 -14.55 -3.05
CA THR A 69 -20.02 -15.76 -2.84
C THR A 69 -18.55 -15.39 -2.73
N LEU A 70 -17.90 -15.87 -1.67
CA LEU A 70 -16.46 -15.78 -1.50
C LEU A 70 -15.83 -17.06 -2.05
N THR A 71 -14.99 -16.92 -3.06
CA THR A 71 -14.24 -18.01 -3.68
C THR A 71 -12.75 -17.76 -3.57
N THR A 72 -11.98 -18.83 -3.50
CA THR A 72 -10.52 -18.79 -3.66
C THR A 72 -10.21 -19.08 -5.13
N SER A 73 -9.29 -18.31 -5.73
CA SER A 73 -8.77 -18.58 -7.07
C SER A 73 -8.27 -20.03 -7.21
N GLU A 74 -8.32 -20.58 -8.42
CA GLU A 74 -7.82 -21.94 -8.74
C GLU A 74 -6.33 -22.13 -8.39
N THR A 75 -5.56 -21.04 -8.30
CA THR A 75 -4.15 -21.00 -7.86
C THR A 75 -3.96 -20.76 -6.34
N GLY A 76 -5.03 -20.76 -5.54
CA GLY A 76 -4.99 -20.54 -4.09
C GLY A 76 -5.27 -19.10 -3.64
N LEU A 77 -4.30 -18.46 -2.97
CA LEU A 77 -4.38 -17.31 -2.02
C LEU A 77 -5.21 -16.06 -2.40
N ARG A 78 -5.71 -15.92 -3.63
CA ARG A 78 -6.54 -14.78 -4.03
C ARG A 78 -7.98 -14.98 -3.60
N THR A 79 -8.48 -14.04 -2.81
CA THR A 79 -9.90 -13.96 -2.44
C THR A 79 -10.66 -13.24 -3.55
N VAL A 80 -11.61 -13.95 -4.14
CA VAL A 80 -12.47 -13.46 -5.22
C VAL A 80 -13.88 -13.38 -4.69
N LEU A 81 -14.47 -12.18 -4.77
CA LEU A 81 -15.89 -12.00 -4.48
C LEU A 81 -16.68 -11.96 -5.78
N ASP A 82 -17.80 -12.66 -5.77
CA ASP A 82 -18.71 -12.71 -6.89
C ASP A 82 -20.12 -12.32 -6.43
N PHE A 83 -20.74 -11.39 -7.16
CA PHE A 83 -22.08 -10.87 -6.93
C PHE A 83 -23.09 -11.75 -7.66
N ASN A 84 -23.41 -12.89 -7.06
CA ASN A 84 -24.37 -13.81 -7.63
C ASN A 84 -25.77 -13.65 -7.00
N TYR A 85 -26.77 -14.20 -7.69
CA TYR A 85 -28.14 -14.48 -7.21
C TYR A 85 -29.14 -13.32 -7.11
N HIS A 86 -28.79 -12.07 -7.43
CA HIS A 86 -29.84 -11.06 -7.64
C HIS A 86 -30.48 -11.21 -9.03
N SER A 87 -31.82 -11.14 -9.13
CA SER A 87 -32.56 -11.36 -10.40
C SER A 87 -32.07 -10.48 -11.55
N ASN A 88 -31.67 -9.26 -11.22
CA ASN A 88 -31.17 -8.28 -12.19
C ASN A 88 -29.75 -8.59 -12.70
N LEU A 89 -28.99 -9.43 -12.00
CA LEU A 89 -27.59 -9.74 -12.32
C LEU A 89 -27.45 -11.06 -13.10
N VAL A 90 -28.46 -11.93 -13.06
CA VAL A 90 -28.45 -13.23 -13.75
C VAL A 90 -28.20 -13.04 -15.25
N GLY A 91 -27.18 -13.74 -15.77
CA GLY A 91 -26.82 -13.71 -17.20
C GLY A 91 -26.05 -12.47 -17.66
N SER A 92 -25.62 -11.60 -16.74
CA SER A 92 -24.95 -10.33 -17.08
C SER A 92 -23.42 -10.42 -17.15
N ASP A 93 -22.85 -11.62 -16.97
CA ASP A 93 -21.41 -11.92 -16.98
C ASP A 93 -20.57 -10.84 -16.26
N ILE A 94 -20.77 -10.74 -14.94
CA ILE A 94 -20.03 -9.78 -14.11
C ILE A 94 -18.58 -10.25 -13.97
N PRO A 95 -17.58 -9.37 -14.19
CA PRO A 95 -16.20 -9.70 -13.88
C PRO A 95 -16.04 -10.06 -12.40
N LEU A 96 -15.30 -11.13 -12.14
CA LEU A 96 -14.90 -11.53 -10.80
C LEU A 96 -14.11 -10.42 -10.11
N LEU A 97 -14.47 -10.09 -8.86
CA LEU A 97 -13.83 -9.01 -8.11
C LEU A 97 -12.69 -9.58 -7.27
N GLY A 98 -11.49 -9.58 -7.83
CA GLY A 98 -10.26 -9.95 -7.12
C GLY A 98 -9.82 -8.89 -6.12
N VAL A 99 -9.45 -9.30 -4.92
CA VAL A 99 -8.94 -8.41 -3.87
C VAL A 99 -7.42 -8.25 -3.99
N THR A 100 -6.97 -7.25 -4.76
CA THR A 100 -5.56 -6.86 -4.93
C THR A 100 -5.09 -5.82 -3.90
N ASP A 101 -3.80 -5.46 -3.88
CA ASP A 101 -3.25 -4.41 -3.01
C ASP A 101 -3.86 -3.02 -3.29
N GLU A 102 -4.11 -2.70 -4.56
CA GLU A 102 -4.88 -1.53 -5.01
C GLU A 102 -6.35 -1.58 -4.54
N CYS A 103 -6.94 -2.78 -4.48
CA CYS A 103 -8.30 -2.96 -3.94
C CYS A 103 -8.35 -2.74 -2.43
N VAL A 104 -7.28 -3.03 -1.71
CA VAL A 104 -7.27 -2.96 -0.24
C VAL A 104 -6.87 -1.57 0.29
N GLY A 105 -6.34 -0.71 -0.58
CA GLY A 105 -6.03 0.67 -0.24
C GLY A 105 -4.66 0.86 0.43
N ILE A 106 -3.74 -0.11 0.24
CA ILE A 106 -2.40 -0.07 0.86
C ILE A 106 -1.59 1.09 0.28
N HIS A 107 -1.73 1.34 -1.03
CA HIS A 107 -1.01 2.40 -1.73
C HIS A 107 -1.31 3.77 -1.13
N GLU A 108 -2.59 4.06 -0.94
CA GLU A 108 -3.10 5.29 -0.35
C GLU A 108 -2.59 5.48 1.08
N ILE A 109 -2.62 4.42 1.87
CA ILE A 109 -2.14 4.43 3.26
C ILE A 109 -0.63 4.68 3.31
N ALA A 110 0.15 4.01 2.45
CA ALA A 110 1.59 4.21 2.37
C ALA A 110 1.93 5.65 1.95
N PHE A 111 1.23 6.17 0.94
CA PHE A 111 1.44 7.50 0.41
C PHE A 111 1.13 8.60 1.45
N VAL A 112 -0.04 8.56 2.09
CA VAL A 112 -0.38 9.56 3.13
C VAL A 112 0.56 9.45 4.34
N SER A 113 0.96 8.23 4.69
CA SER A 113 1.91 8.01 5.80
C SER A 113 3.24 8.67 5.53
N PHE A 114 3.74 8.52 4.29
CA PHE A 114 4.97 9.15 3.84
C PHE A 114 4.87 10.68 3.85
N MET A 115 3.76 11.26 3.36
CA MET A 115 3.53 12.71 3.40
C MET A 115 3.54 13.26 4.83
N ILE A 116 2.85 12.60 5.77
CA ILE A 116 2.83 12.98 7.19
C ILE A 116 4.23 12.87 7.80
N TRP A 117 4.93 11.76 7.51
CA TRP A 117 6.27 11.50 8.04
C TRP A 117 7.29 12.55 7.59
N MET A 118 7.24 12.92 6.31
CA MET A 118 8.10 13.92 5.68
C MET A 118 7.77 15.35 6.10
N THR A 119 6.63 15.58 6.78
CA THR A 119 6.25 16.93 7.20
C THR A 119 7.23 17.44 8.29
N PRO A 120 8.02 18.48 8.02
CA PRO A 120 9.05 18.95 8.95
C PRO A 120 8.45 19.75 10.12
N GLY A 121 9.19 19.83 11.24
CA GLY A 121 8.79 20.63 12.42
C GLY A 121 7.65 20.05 13.26
N ILE A 122 7.19 18.83 12.98
CA ILE A 122 6.16 18.14 13.75
C ILE A 122 6.78 17.01 14.58
N SER A 123 6.43 16.95 15.87
CA SER A 123 6.90 15.90 16.78
C SER A 123 6.50 14.50 16.30
N ARG A 124 7.36 13.52 16.57
CA ARG A 124 7.15 12.13 16.10
C ARG A 124 5.84 11.52 16.60
N GLN A 125 5.43 11.83 17.83
CA GLN A 125 4.18 11.31 18.38
C GLN A 125 2.96 11.84 17.62
N LEU A 126 2.98 13.13 17.25
CA LEU A 126 1.87 13.74 16.51
C LEU A 126 1.82 13.21 15.07
N LYS A 127 2.97 12.96 14.44
CA LYS A 127 3.06 12.26 13.15
C LYS A 127 2.44 10.87 13.22
N LEU A 128 2.84 10.05 14.21
CA LEU A 128 2.31 8.69 14.36
C LEU A 128 0.80 8.66 14.63
N ARG A 129 0.28 9.60 15.43
CA ARG A 129 -1.17 9.76 15.63
C ARG A 129 -1.89 10.15 14.35
N GLY A 130 -1.31 11.07 13.57
CA GLY A 130 -1.82 11.48 12.26
C GLY A 130 -1.87 10.31 11.27
N ILE A 131 -0.79 9.54 11.17
CA ILE A 131 -0.69 8.34 10.35
C ILE A 131 -1.80 7.35 10.75
N ALA A 132 -1.87 6.99 12.03
CA ALA A 132 -2.88 6.03 12.51
C ALA A 132 -4.31 6.48 12.22
N ALA A 133 -4.63 7.76 12.45
CA ALA A 133 -5.95 8.31 12.18
C ALA A 133 -6.28 8.29 10.67
N MET A 134 -5.36 8.72 9.81
CA MET A 134 -5.56 8.73 8.36
C MET A 134 -5.67 7.32 7.79
N SER A 135 -4.84 6.38 8.24
CA SER A 135 -4.91 4.97 7.84
C SER A 135 -6.28 4.36 8.17
N LEU A 136 -6.81 4.66 9.37
CA LEU A 136 -8.14 4.19 9.78
C LEU A 136 -9.25 4.78 8.91
N ILE A 137 -9.21 6.09 8.67
CA ILE A 137 -10.21 6.79 7.83
C ILE A 137 -10.20 6.21 6.40
N LEU A 138 -9.02 6.08 5.79
CA LEU A 138 -8.90 5.52 4.44
C LEU A 138 -9.36 4.07 4.38
N SER A 139 -9.06 3.26 5.39
CA SER A 139 -9.54 1.87 5.47
C SER A 139 -11.07 1.80 5.51
N ILE A 140 -11.72 2.65 6.30
CA ILE A 140 -13.19 2.72 6.38
C ILE A 140 -13.78 3.16 5.04
N LEU A 141 -13.22 4.20 4.41
CA LEU A 141 -13.67 4.69 3.11
C LEU A 141 -13.47 3.63 2.01
N ASN A 142 -12.42 2.82 2.09
CA ASN A 142 -12.19 1.71 1.18
C ASN A 142 -13.25 0.61 1.34
N ILE A 143 -13.57 0.21 2.57
CA ILE A 143 -14.68 -0.72 2.81
C ILE A 143 -16.01 -0.15 2.31
N ALA A 144 -16.27 1.15 2.55
CA ALA A 144 -17.47 1.79 2.03
C ALA A 144 -17.53 1.77 0.49
N ARG A 145 -16.41 2.03 -0.20
CA ARG A 145 -16.28 1.90 -1.66
C ARG A 145 -16.68 0.49 -2.10
N LEU A 146 -16.12 -0.54 -1.47
CA LEU A 146 -16.39 -1.95 -1.80
C LEU A 146 -17.86 -2.33 -1.59
N LEU A 147 -18.49 -1.84 -0.52
CA LEU A 147 -19.91 -2.09 -0.24
C LEU A 147 -20.86 -1.41 -1.23
N ILE A 148 -20.49 -0.25 -1.77
CA ILE A 148 -21.30 0.50 -2.75
C ILE A 148 -21.28 -0.17 -4.14
N LEU A 149 -20.30 -1.04 -4.43
CA LEU A 149 -20.22 -1.72 -5.72
C LEU A 149 -21.48 -2.55 -6.03
N TYR A 150 -21.97 -3.30 -5.04
CA TYR A 150 -23.16 -4.15 -5.21
C TYR A 150 -24.43 -3.38 -5.61
N PRO A 151 -24.88 -2.35 -4.87
CA PRO A 151 -26.07 -1.60 -5.26
C PRO A 151 -25.88 -0.87 -6.61
N LEU A 152 -24.66 -0.44 -6.96
CA LEU A 152 -24.40 0.14 -8.29
C LEU A 152 -24.54 -0.90 -9.41
N ALA A 153 -24.09 -2.14 -9.18
CA ALA A 153 -24.27 -3.24 -10.12
C ALA A 153 -25.76 -3.59 -10.30
N VAL A 154 -26.49 -3.78 -9.20
CA VAL A 154 -27.92 -4.15 -9.22
C VAL A 154 -28.78 -3.07 -9.88
N ASN A 155 -28.54 -1.80 -9.57
CA ASN A 155 -29.28 -0.69 -10.16
C ASN A 155 -28.89 -0.45 -11.62
N GLY A 156 -27.62 -0.63 -11.98
CA GLY A 156 -27.16 -0.53 -13.37
C GLY A 156 -27.82 -1.57 -14.28
N CYS A 157 -28.14 -2.75 -13.74
CA CYS A 157 -28.78 -3.84 -14.46
C CYS A 157 -30.31 -3.92 -14.25
N SER A 158 -30.97 -2.94 -13.63
CA SER A 158 -32.41 -3.03 -13.33
C SER A 158 -33.29 -3.17 -14.58
N ASP A 159 -32.94 -2.44 -15.63
CA ASP A 159 -33.75 -2.33 -16.86
C ASP A 159 -33.14 -3.12 -18.03
N SER A 160 -31.99 -3.76 -17.80
CA SER A 160 -31.18 -4.44 -18.81
C SER A 160 -30.55 -5.72 -18.26
N ALA A 161 -31.28 -6.45 -17.42
CA ALA A 161 -30.83 -7.71 -16.84
C ALA A 161 -30.41 -8.71 -17.92
N GLY A 162 -29.24 -9.34 -17.75
CA GLY A 162 -28.69 -10.30 -18.69
C GLY A 162 -28.00 -9.69 -19.92
N GLN A 163 -27.88 -8.35 -19.99
CA GLN A 163 -27.08 -7.70 -21.02
C GLN A 163 -25.66 -7.49 -20.53
N TYR A 164 -24.68 -7.93 -21.34
CA TYR A 164 -23.28 -7.62 -21.12
C TYR A 164 -23.09 -6.10 -21.04
N GLY A 165 -22.39 -5.62 -20.01
CA GLY A 165 -22.17 -4.17 -19.83
C GLY A 165 -23.09 -3.47 -18.85
N CYS A 166 -24.17 -4.10 -18.37
CA CYS A 166 -25.11 -3.41 -17.49
C CYS A 166 -24.50 -3.02 -16.13
N TRP A 167 -23.46 -3.72 -15.69
CA TRP A 167 -22.65 -3.39 -14.50
C TRP A 167 -21.76 -2.16 -14.68
N SER A 168 -21.79 -1.46 -15.84
CA SER A 168 -20.85 -0.37 -16.15
C SER A 168 -20.80 0.73 -15.08
N PRO A 169 -21.93 1.14 -14.46
CA PRO A 169 -21.91 2.10 -13.36
C PRO A 169 -21.05 1.67 -12.16
N MET A 170 -21.07 0.39 -11.81
CA MET A 170 -20.22 -0.17 -10.74
C MET A 170 -18.73 -0.02 -11.11
N TRP A 171 -18.37 -0.46 -12.32
CA TRP A 171 -16.97 -0.45 -12.77
C TRP A 171 -16.43 0.97 -12.90
N ASN A 172 -17.22 1.87 -13.49
CA ASN A 172 -16.85 3.28 -13.64
C ASN A 172 -16.62 3.95 -12.28
N PHE A 173 -17.46 3.65 -11.27
CA PHE A 173 -17.25 4.14 -9.91
C PHE A 173 -15.98 3.56 -9.28
N HIS A 174 -15.75 2.26 -9.44
CA HIS A 174 -14.57 1.59 -8.92
C HIS A 174 -13.28 2.20 -9.49
N GLN A 175 -13.21 2.33 -10.82
CA GLN A 175 -12.09 2.96 -11.52
C GLN A 175 -11.91 4.43 -11.13
N PHE A 176 -12.98 5.22 -11.07
CA PHE A 176 -12.89 6.62 -10.63
C PHE A 176 -12.26 6.74 -9.24
N MET A 177 -12.69 5.90 -8.30
CA MET A 177 -12.17 5.93 -6.93
C MET A 177 -10.69 5.52 -6.87
N GLN A 178 -10.27 4.53 -7.67
CA GLN A 178 -8.87 4.09 -7.78
C GLN A 178 -7.99 5.13 -8.46
N ASP A 179 -8.40 5.65 -9.62
CA ASP A 179 -7.56 6.53 -10.44
C ASP A 179 -7.41 7.94 -9.84
N SER A 180 -8.43 8.42 -9.13
CA SER A 180 -8.46 9.84 -8.71
C SER A 180 -9.18 10.11 -7.40
N GLY A 181 -10.24 9.37 -7.08
CA GLY A 181 -11.06 9.63 -5.90
C GLY A 181 -10.29 9.58 -4.59
N PHE A 182 -9.49 8.53 -4.38
CA PHE A 182 -8.68 8.43 -3.17
C PHE A 182 -7.56 9.46 -3.09
N MET A 183 -6.92 9.78 -4.21
CA MET A 183 -5.92 10.85 -4.26
C MET A 183 -6.51 12.19 -3.81
N LEU A 184 -7.72 12.53 -4.26
CA LEU A 184 -8.43 13.73 -3.80
C LEU A 184 -8.70 13.68 -2.28
N LEU A 185 -9.18 12.55 -1.76
CA LEU A 185 -9.43 12.36 -0.33
C LEU A 185 -8.16 12.50 0.50
N ILE A 186 -7.04 11.95 0.03
CA ILE A 186 -5.73 12.09 0.68
C ILE A 186 -5.30 13.54 0.70
N LEU A 187 -5.37 14.25 -0.44
CA LEU A 187 -4.98 15.66 -0.51
C LEU A 187 -5.81 16.50 0.47
N ILE A 188 -7.12 16.31 0.52
CA ILE A 188 -8.01 17.04 1.45
C ILE A 188 -7.69 16.67 2.91
N GLY A 189 -7.57 15.38 3.21
CA GLY A 189 -7.35 14.88 4.56
C GLY A 189 -5.97 15.30 5.11
N TRP A 190 -4.92 15.12 4.31
CA TRP A 190 -3.58 15.58 4.65
C TRP A 190 -3.54 17.10 4.82
N THR A 191 -4.13 17.87 3.91
CA THR A 191 -4.18 19.35 4.04
C THR A 191 -4.88 19.76 5.33
N THR A 192 -6.02 19.14 5.63
CA THR A 192 -6.79 19.41 6.86
C THR A 192 -5.96 19.09 8.10
N TRP A 193 -5.33 17.92 8.14
CA TRP A 193 -4.44 17.52 9.23
C TRP A 193 -3.27 18.51 9.38
N TYR A 194 -2.61 18.86 8.28
CA TYR A 194 -1.47 19.76 8.24
C TYR A 194 -1.81 21.17 8.77
N LEU A 195 -3.01 21.67 8.46
CA LEU A 195 -3.49 22.93 9.01
C LEU A 195 -3.78 22.83 10.52
N ILE A 196 -4.44 21.77 10.96
CA ILE A 196 -4.80 21.54 12.38
C ILE A 196 -3.56 21.47 13.28
N VAL A 197 -2.49 20.81 12.82
CA VAL A 197 -1.25 20.65 13.61
C VAL A 197 -0.34 21.88 13.59
N GLY A 198 -0.78 22.98 12.98
CA GLY A 198 -0.02 24.23 12.84
C GLY A 198 1.14 24.12 11.86
N GLY A 199 1.02 23.24 10.86
CA GLY A 199 2.04 22.98 9.85
C GLY A 199 2.61 24.26 9.20
N PRO A 200 1.79 25.20 8.71
CA PRO A 200 2.29 26.41 8.06
C PRO A 200 3.23 27.24 8.92
N ALA A 201 2.94 27.37 10.22
CA ALA A 201 3.80 28.11 11.16
C ALA A 201 5.14 27.38 11.38
N LYS A 202 5.09 26.05 11.48
CA LYS A 202 6.25 25.19 11.75
C LYS A 202 7.17 25.00 10.53
N THR A 203 6.65 25.19 9.32
CA THR A 203 7.43 25.03 8.08
C THR A 203 7.85 26.35 7.42
N ARG A 204 7.39 27.50 7.94
CA ARG A 204 7.64 28.83 7.35
C ARG A 204 9.12 29.19 7.27
N ASP A 205 9.90 28.75 8.26
CA ASP A 205 11.31 29.15 8.43
C ASP A 205 12.32 28.08 7.97
N ILE A 206 11.88 27.10 7.18
CA ILE A 206 12.76 26.05 6.63
C ILE A 206 13.64 26.65 5.54
N ARG A 207 14.80 27.13 5.96
CA ARG A 207 15.85 27.66 5.08
C ARG A 207 16.84 26.59 4.61
N ASN A 208 16.84 25.41 5.22
CA ASN A 208 17.87 24.39 4.98
C ASN A 208 17.28 22.98 4.80
N ILE A 209 17.73 22.28 3.77
CA ILE A 209 17.28 20.92 3.39
C ILE A 209 17.64 19.89 4.48
N SER A 210 18.68 20.16 5.27
CA SER A 210 19.06 19.33 6.42
C SER A 210 17.95 19.17 7.46
N ASN A 211 17.01 20.12 7.53
CA ASN A 211 15.90 20.07 8.48
C ASN A 211 14.69 19.27 7.92
N LEU A 212 14.72 18.92 6.64
CA LEU A 212 13.72 18.07 5.99
C LEU A 212 14.01 16.59 6.21
N ILE A 213 15.29 16.22 6.31
CA ILE A 213 15.76 14.85 6.43
C ILE A 213 16.70 14.77 7.63
N THR A 214 16.20 14.28 8.76
CA THR A 214 17.07 13.89 9.87
C THR A 214 17.78 12.61 9.47
N LEU A 215 19.05 12.70 9.10
CA LEU A 215 19.85 11.50 8.84
C LEU A 215 20.36 10.92 10.17
N PRO A 216 20.37 9.58 10.31
CA PRO A 216 20.90 8.94 11.49
C PRO A 216 22.42 9.17 11.60
N LYS A 217 22.87 9.68 12.74
CA LYS A 217 24.29 10.04 12.95
C LYS A 217 25.13 8.84 13.35
N LYS A 218 24.56 7.93 14.14
CA LYS A 218 25.25 6.74 14.66
C LYS A 218 24.31 5.54 14.74
N PHE A 219 24.80 4.40 14.29
CA PHE A 219 24.21 3.09 14.55
C PHE A 219 24.96 2.45 15.70
N LYS A 220 24.25 2.08 16.76
CA LYS A 220 24.80 1.30 17.88
C LYS A 220 24.03 0.00 18.01
N GLN A 221 24.70 -1.07 18.43
CA GLN A 221 24.00 -2.30 18.79
C GLN A 221 23.23 -2.08 20.10
N ARG A 222 21.99 -2.55 20.18
CA ARG A 222 21.20 -2.54 21.42
C ARG A 222 21.79 -3.54 22.40
N GLN A 223 22.28 -3.05 23.54
CA GLN A 223 22.67 -3.88 24.67
C GLN A 223 22.13 -3.27 25.97
N PRO A 224 21.27 -3.98 26.73
CA PRO A 224 20.66 -5.28 26.42
C PRO A 224 19.59 -5.19 25.32
N LEU A 225 19.27 -6.34 24.68
CA LEU A 225 18.15 -6.42 23.74
C LEU A 225 16.82 -6.39 24.51
N PRO A 226 15.89 -5.49 24.16
CA PRO A 226 14.58 -5.46 24.80
C PRO A 226 13.74 -6.68 24.37
N GLN A 227 12.75 -7.07 25.19
CA GLN A 227 11.93 -8.26 24.94
C GLN A 227 11.22 -8.23 23.58
N TRP A 228 10.74 -7.07 23.14
CA TRP A 228 10.11 -6.93 21.82
C TRP A 228 11.09 -7.23 20.67
N SER A 229 12.37 -6.85 20.79
CA SER A 229 13.38 -7.15 19.78
C SER A 229 13.60 -8.66 19.66
N ILE A 230 13.55 -9.40 20.78
CA ILE A 230 13.68 -10.86 20.79
C ILE A 230 12.50 -11.50 20.07
N VAL A 231 11.26 -11.08 20.38
CA VAL A 231 10.05 -11.59 19.70
C VAL A 231 10.10 -11.32 18.20
N VAL A 232 10.50 -10.11 17.80
CA VAL A 232 10.64 -9.73 16.38
C VAL A 232 11.71 -10.57 15.68
N LEU A 233 12.86 -10.82 16.32
CA LEU A 233 13.92 -11.64 15.75
C LEU A 233 13.49 -13.10 15.58
N LEU A 234 12.74 -13.67 16.54
CA LEU A 234 12.18 -15.01 16.41
C LEU A 234 11.18 -15.10 15.26
N ALA A 235 10.27 -14.13 15.15
CA ALA A 235 9.32 -14.08 14.04
C ALA A 235 10.02 -13.94 12.68
N ALA A 236 11.01 -13.04 12.58
CA ALA A 236 11.81 -12.87 11.38
C ALA A 236 12.60 -14.14 11.02
N ALA A 237 13.12 -14.88 12.01
CA ALA A 237 13.81 -16.14 11.76
C ALA A 237 12.88 -17.23 11.22
N VAL A 238 11.66 -17.35 11.77
CA VAL A 238 10.65 -18.29 11.27
C VAL A 238 10.27 -17.97 9.82
N ILE A 239 9.98 -16.69 9.54
CA ILE A 239 9.59 -16.20 8.21
C ILE A 239 10.74 -16.35 7.19
N ALA A 240 11.98 -16.06 7.60
CA ALA A 240 13.15 -16.29 6.75
C ALA A 240 13.35 -17.78 6.45
N THR A 241 13.15 -18.64 7.45
CA THR A 241 13.27 -20.10 7.28
C THR A 241 12.22 -20.63 6.32
N SER A 242 10.97 -20.16 6.40
CA SER A 242 9.93 -20.56 5.44
C SER A 242 10.27 -20.13 4.02
N ALA A 243 10.82 -18.92 3.83
CA ALA A 243 11.24 -18.46 2.51
C ALA A 243 12.42 -19.27 1.93
N VAL A 244 13.41 -19.64 2.77
CA VAL A 244 14.49 -20.56 2.35
C VAL A 244 13.93 -21.94 2.00
N TYR A 245 12.95 -22.43 2.78
CA TYR A 245 12.29 -23.70 2.50
C TYR A 245 11.60 -23.70 1.14
N THR A 246 10.80 -22.68 0.83
CA THR A 246 10.14 -22.53 -0.47
C THR A 246 11.14 -22.51 -1.64
N LEU A 247 12.27 -21.82 -1.50
CA LEU A 247 13.26 -21.71 -2.58
C LEU A 247 14.13 -22.96 -2.78
N GLY A 248 14.29 -23.80 -1.77
CA GLY A 248 15.28 -24.88 -1.79
C GLY A 248 14.75 -26.29 -1.56
N PHE A 249 13.55 -26.44 -1.01
CA PHE A 249 13.06 -27.71 -0.48
C PHE A 249 11.58 -27.98 -0.76
N ASP A 250 10.83 -27.00 -1.25
CA ASP A 250 9.43 -27.16 -1.59
C ASP A 250 9.28 -27.80 -2.98
N SER A 251 8.68 -28.98 -3.02
CA SER A 251 8.49 -29.75 -4.25
C SER A 251 7.51 -29.10 -5.22
N GLU A 252 6.56 -28.31 -4.71
CA GLU A 252 5.60 -27.59 -5.55
C GLU A 252 6.29 -26.40 -6.22
N ALA A 253 7.02 -25.60 -5.46
CA ALA A 253 7.84 -24.52 -6.01
C ALA A 253 8.90 -25.02 -7.02
N GLU A 254 9.50 -26.19 -6.77
CA GLU A 254 10.46 -26.80 -7.71
C GLU A 254 9.78 -27.23 -9.02
N LYS A 255 8.54 -27.71 -8.97
CA LYS A 255 7.77 -28.07 -10.17
C LYS A 255 7.54 -26.82 -11.03
N GLU A 256 7.03 -25.75 -10.44
CA GLU A 256 6.76 -24.49 -11.13
C GLU A 256 8.05 -23.87 -11.71
N ARG A 257 9.18 -23.98 -10.99
CA ARG A 257 10.51 -23.59 -11.51
C ARG A 257 10.89 -24.35 -12.77
N LEU A 258 10.73 -25.67 -12.77
CA LEU A 258 11.07 -26.52 -13.91
C LEU A 258 10.15 -26.28 -15.11
N GLU A 259 8.86 -26.01 -14.87
CA GLU A 259 7.89 -25.66 -15.91
C GLU A 259 8.22 -24.30 -16.55
N ALA A 260 8.58 -23.30 -15.74
CA ALA A 260 9.05 -22.00 -16.23
C ALA A 260 10.38 -22.10 -17.03
N GLU A 261 11.35 -22.88 -16.54
CA GLU A 261 12.61 -23.14 -17.27
C GLU A 261 12.36 -23.83 -18.62
N GLY A 262 11.37 -24.73 -18.69
CA GLY A 262 10.94 -25.36 -19.94
C GLY A 262 10.32 -24.40 -20.95
N CYS A 263 9.91 -23.21 -20.50
CA CYS A 263 9.28 -22.17 -21.29
C CYS A 263 10.24 -21.04 -21.71
N GLU A 264 11.52 -21.12 -21.35
CA GLU A 264 12.51 -20.11 -21.68
C GLU A 264 12.67 -19.95 -23.21
N GLY A 265 12.45 -18.74 -23.71
CA GLY A 265 12.54 -18.43 -25.15
C GLY A 265 11.30 -18.78 -25.98
N ILE A 266 10.23 -19.28 -25.35
CA ILE A 266 8.96 -19.62 -26.02
C ILE A 266 7.92 -18.51 -25.77
N VAL A 267 7.47 -17.85 -26.83
CA VAL A 267 6.45 -16.78 -26.72
C VAL A 267 5.05 -17.36 -26.97
N THR A 268 4.44 -17.89 -25.91
CA THR A 268 3.04 -18.35 -25.91
C THR A 268 2.32 -17.88 -24.65
N ALA A 269 0.99 -17.80 -24.68
CA ALA A 269 0.19 -17.40 -23.52
C ALA A 269 0.35 -18.35 -22.32
N ILE A 270 0.52 -19.65 -22.58
CA ILE A 270 0.76 -20.67 -21.54
C ILE A 270 2.12 -20.41 -20.90
N CYS A 271 3.19 -20.29 -21.71
CA CYS A 271 4.52 -20.04 -21.17
C CYS A 271 4.66 -18.69 -20.45
N ALA A 272 3.91 -17.67 -20.88
CA ALA A 272 3.87 -16.40 -20.15
C ALA A 272 3.27 -16.57 -18.75
N GLU A 273 2.31 -17.47 -18.58
CA GLU A 273 1.70 -17.76 -17.28
C GLU A 273 2.63 -18.55 -16.37
N GLU A 274 3.27 -19.63 -16.87
CA GLU A 274 4.21 -20.43 -16.08
C GLU A 274 5.40 -19.61 -15.58
N ILE A 275 5.96 -18.76 -16.45
CA ILE A 275 7.04 -17.83 -16.08
C ILE A 275 6.55 -16.86 -15.00
N ARG A 276 5.33 -16.33 -15.14
CA ARG A 276 4.73 -15.40 -14.19
C ARG A 276 4.51 -16.03 -12.83
N GLU A 277 4.08 -17.28 -12.78
CA GLU A 277 3.83 -18.01 -11.54
C GLU A 277 5.13 -18.28 -10.77
N TRP A 278 6.18 -18.74 -11.47
CA TRP A 278 7.50 -18.88 -10.87
C TRP A 278 8.10 -17.54 -10.39
N ASP A 279 7.97 -16.47 -11.19
CA ASP A 279 8.40 -15.13 -10.80
C ASP A 279 7.66 -14.62 -9.55
N ASN A 280 6.39 -15.02 -9.39
CA ASN A 280 5.60 -14.71 -8.20
C ASN A 280 6.12 -15.46 -6.96
N ILE A 281 6.27 -16.78 -7.05
CA ILE A 281 6.76 -17.64 -5.96
C ILE A 281 8.17 -17.21 -5.53
N SER A 282 9.10 -17.19 -6.48
CA SER A 282 10.51 -16.86 -6.21
C SER A 282 10.65 -15.40 -5.74
N GLY A 283 9.91 -14.48 -6.36
CA GLY A 283 9.88 -13.08 -6.02
C GLY A 283 9.37 -12.83 -4.60
N LYS A 284 8.33 -13.54 -4.16
CA LYS A 284 7.79 -13.46 -2.80
C LYS A 284 8.78 -13.97 -1.77
N ALA A 285 9.44 -15.10 -2.05
CA ALA A 285 10.43 -15.67 -1.13
C ALA A 285 11.67 -14.77 -0.97
N TRP A 286 12.25 -14.24 -2.05
CA TRP A 286 13.40 -13.33 -1.98
C TRP A 286 13.09 -12.04 -1.22
N ARG A 287 11.93 -11.43 -1.46
CA ARG A 287 11.51 -10.23 -0.73
C ARG A 287 11.28 -10.52 0.75
N THR A 288 10.68 -11.66 1.06
CA THR A 288 10.49 -12.12 2.44
C THR A 288 11.82 -12.26 3.19
N LEU A 289 12.87 -12.77 2.53
CA LEU A 289 14.23 -12.82 3.09
C LEU A 289 14.80 -11.43 3.34
N LEU A 290 14.67 -10.52 2.36
CA LEU A 290 15.17 -9.15 2.48
C LEU A 290 14.47 -8.38 3.61
N VAL A 291 13.14 -8.45 3.67
CA VAL A 291 12.34 -7.83 4.74
C VAL A 291 12.74 -8.39 6.10
N SER A 292 12.86 -9.72 6.22
CA SER A 292 13.29 -10.37 7.46
C SER A 292 14.69 -9.90 7.90
N GLY A 293 15.62 -9.72 6.95
CA GLY A 293 16.95 -9.18 7.21
C GLY A 293 16.94 -7.72 7.68
N VAL A 294 16.15 -6.86 7.02
CA VAL A 294 15.99 -5.45 7.39
C VAL A 294 15.35 -5.31 8.77
N VAL A 295 14.26 -6.04 9.03
CA VAL A 295 13.55 -6.04 10.31
C VAL A 295 14.47 -6.54 11.44
N SER A 296 15.25 -7.59 11.19
CA SER A 296 16.25 -8.09 12.15
C SER A 296 17.32 -7.03 12.44
N THR A 297 17.78 -6.32 11.42
CA THR A 297 18.75 -5.23 11.58
C THR A 297 18.17 -4.10 12.43
N ILE A 298 16.91 -3.70 12.21
CA ILE A 298 16.21 -2.68 13.01
C ILE A 298 16.01 -3.15 14.46
N ALA A 299 15.69 -4.43 14.66
CA ALA A 299 15.47 -5.00 15.99
C ALA A 299 16.77 -5.02 16.82
N ILE A 300 17.93 -5.19 16.18
CA ILE A 300 19.25 -5.25 16.83
C ILE A 300 19.88 -3.86 16.98
N THR A 301 19.61 -2.93 16.06
CA THR A 301 20.24 -1.61 16.05
C THR A 301 19.43 -0.55 16.78
N LYS A 302 20.13 0.33 17.49
CA LYS A 302 19.62 1.60 18.01
C LYS A 302 20.14 2.70 17.11
N VAL A 303 19.22 3.48 16.56
CA VAL A 303 19.53 4.64 15.73
C VAL A 303 19.51 5.88 16.62
N GLU A 304 20.64 6.57 16.71
CA GLU A 304 20.74 7.90 17.34
C GLU A 304 20.50 8.96 16.27
N TRP A 305 19.36 9.66 16.39
CA TRP A 305 18.97 10.79 15.56
C TRP A 305 19.52 12.09 16.15
N ASP A 306 19.74 13.12 15.32
CA ASP A 306 20.22 14.41 15.81
C ASP A 306 19.16 15.06 16.72
N SER A 307 19.56 15.55 17.90
CA SER A 307 18.69 15.93 19.02
C SER A 307 17.87 17.21 18.81
N THR A 308 17.81 17.75 17.59
CA THR A 308 16.99 18.94 17.29
C THR A 308 15.49 18.66 17.22
N SER A 309 15.05 17.40 17.33
CA SER A 309 13.62 17.03 17.28
C SER A 309 12.96 16.72 18.62
N ASP A 310 13.73 16.60 19.71
CA ASP A 310 13.25 16.04 20.97
C ASP A 310 13.25 17.06 22.13
N GLU A 311 13.64 18.32 21.90
CA GLU A 311 13.76 19.37 22.93
C GLU A 311 12.58 20.36 23.00
N GLU A 312 11.45 20.11 22.33
CA GLU A 312 10.22 20.88 22.56
C GLU A 312 9.11 19.94 23.03
N GLU A 313 9.07 19.72 24.35
CA GLU A 313 7.90 19.21 25.08
C GLU A 313 6.69 20.15 24.92
#